data_AF-A0A9D2NRP3-F1
#
_entry.id   AF-A0A9D2NRP3-F1
#
_cell.length_a   1.000
_cell.length_b   1.000
_cell.length_c   1.000
_cell.angle_alpha   90.00
_cell.angle_beta   90.00
_cell.angle_gamma   90.00
#
_symmetry.space_group_name_H-M   'P 1'
#
loop_
_entity.id
_entity.type
_entity.pdbx_description
1 polymer ?
#
loop_
_entity_poly.entity_id
_entity_poly.type
_entity_poly.pdbx_seq_one_letter_code
_entity_poly.pdbx_strand_id
1 'polypeptide(L)'
;MLVKQEKLWKLFTSTFTLSAFTFGGGYVIVTLMKERFVDRYHWIEEEEMLDMTAIAQSAPGPIAVNGAIVVGYKIAGLLGVFVSVIGTILPPFIILSLISFFYDAFASNIWVSTVLDGMQAGVAAVIAAVVCDMGEGVIRTHSLLDELIMVAAFVLNYFLEINVVLIIFACILIGLARSFLKEKKVSA
;
A
#
# COMPACT_ATOMS: atom_id res chain seq x y z
N MET A 1 13.69 29.15 8.92
CA MET A 1 12.61 28.45 9.66
C MET A 1 11.28 28.52 8.92
N LEU A 2 10.82 29.72 8.54
CA LEU A 2 9.54 29.94 7.82
C LEU A 2 9.41 29.14 6.50
N VAL A 3 10.45 29.12 5.66
CA VAL A 3 10.47 28.34 4.39
C VAL A 3 10.28 26.83 4.63
N LYS A 4 10.77 26.31 5.76
CA LYS A 4 10.65 24.89 6.11
C LYS A 4 9.22 24.55 6.55
N GLN A 5 8.56 25.48 7.23
CA GLN A 5 7.18 25.33 7.67
C GLN A 5 6.18 25.38 6.51
N GLU A 6 6.37 26.30 5.56
CA GLU A 6 5.55 26.36 4.35
C GLU A 6 5.69 25.10 3.48
N LYS A 7 6.91 24.57 3.33
CA LYS A 7 7.13 23.30 2.63
C LYS A 7 6.40 22.13 3.30
N LEU A 8 6.45 22.02 4.62
CA LEU A 8 5.76 20.97 5.37
C LEU A 8 4.23 21.10 5.24
N TRP A 9 3.69 22.32 5.28
CA TRP A 9 2.25 22.53 5.10
C TRP A 9 1.78 22.17 3.68
N LYS A 10 2.54 22.57 2.66
CA LYS A 10 2.28 22.18 1.27
C LYS A 10 2.40 20.67 1.05
N LEU A 11 3.37 20.02 1.71
CA LEU A 11 3.51 18.57 1.71
C LEU A 11 2.27 17.92 2.32
N PHE A 12 1.90 18.31 3.54
CA PHE A 12 0.71 17.81 4.26
C PHE A 12 -0.55 17.91 3.40
N THR A 13 -0.87 19.12 2.96
CA THR A 13 -2.08 19.40 2.19
C THR A 13 -2.10 18.62 0.88
N SER A 14 -0.96 18.50 0.20
CA SER A 14 -0.85 17.71 -1.02
C SER A 14 -1.09 16.23 -0.76
N THR A 15 -0.40 15.64 0.21
CA THR A 15 -0.58 14.22 0.56
C THR A 15 -1.99 13.92 1.06
N PHE A 16 -2.61 14.86 1.78
CA PHE A 16 -3.99 14.79 2.25
C PHE A 16 -4.98 14.80 1.10
N THR A 17 -4.87 15.76 0.17
CA THR A 17 -5.73 15.81 -1.01
C THR A 17 -5.52 14.58 -1.90
N LEU A 18 -4.27 14.20 -2.15
CA LEU A 18 -3.97 13.01 -2.95
C LEU A 18 -4.62 11.77 -2.35
N SER A 19 -4.49 11.54 -1.05
CA SER A 19 -5.10 10.37 -0.42
C SER A 19 -6.63 10.44 -0.33
N ALA A 20 -7.22 11.63 -0.25
CA ALA A 20 -8.68 11.79 -0.27
C ALA A 20 -9.30 11.49 -1.64
N PHE A 21 -8.54 11.70 -2.73
CA PHE A 21 -9.05 11.67 -4.11
C PHE A 21 -8.33 10.69 -5.04
N THR A 22 -7.60 9.71 -4.49
CA THR A 22 -7.01 8.64 -5.31
C THR A 22 -8.06 7.57 -5.61
N PHE A 23 -8.46 7.45 -6.87
CA PHE A 23 -9.36 6.41 -7.37
C PHE A 23 -8.73 5.73 -8.60
N GLY A 24 -8.75 4.40 -8.69
CA GLY A 24 -8.33 3.67 -9.90
C GLY A 24 -7.08 2.77 -9.81
N GLY A 25 -6.69 2.32 -8.62
CA GLY A 25 -5.65 1.30 -8.43
C GLY A 25 -4.28 1.85 -8.00
N GLY A 26 -3.37 0.95 -7.63
CA GLY A 26 -2.12 1.28 -6.91
C GLY A 26 -1.14 2.21 -7.66
N TYR A 27 -1.22 2.29 -8.99
CA TYR A 27 -0.35 3.16 -9.80
C TYR A 27 -0.91 4.57 -10.01
N VAL A 28 -2.21 4.82 -9.80
CA VAL A 28 -2.80 6.15 -10.00
C VAL A 28 -2.18 7.17 -9.05
N ILE A 29 -1.93 6.77 -7.80
CA ILE A 29 -1.30 7.66 -6.82
C ILE A 29 0.11 8.08 -7.23
N VAL A 30 0.86 7.21 -7.91
CA VAL A 30 2.19 7.52 -8.43
C VAL A 30 2.11 8.65 -9.44
N THR A 31 1.16 8.56 -10.38
CA THR A 31 0.93 9.60 -11.39
C THR A 31 0.53 10.93 -10.75
N LEU A 32 -0.35 10.90 -9.75
CA LEU A 32 -0.78 12.11 -9.06
C LEU A 32 0.34 12.74 -8.20
N MET A 33 1.20 11.90 -7.61
CA MET A 33 2.40 12.37 -6.92
C MET A 33 3.40 13.00 -7.88
N LYS A 34 3.61 12.41 -9.07
CA LYS A 34 4.43 13.00 -10.13
C LYS A 34 3.89 14.37 -10.52
N GLU A 35 2.61 14.47 -10.88
CA GLU A 35 1.98 15.75 -11.27
C GLU A 35 2.21 16.81 -10.19
N ARG A 36 2.05 16.43 -8.91
CA ARG A 36 2.13 17.39 -7.81
C ARG A 36 3.56 17.79 -7.46
N PHE A 37 4.45 16.83 -7.25
CA PHE A 37 5.78 17.08 -6.67
C PHE A 37 6.88 17.28 -7.73
N VAL A 38 6.69 16.72 -8.92
CA VAL A 38 7.57 16.93 -10.08
C VAL A 38 7.04 18.10 -10.90
N ASP A 39 5.87 17.97 -11.51
CA ASP A 39 5.43 18.91 -12.56
C ASP A 39 4.98 20.27 -12.01
N ARG A 40 4.31 20.31 -10.85
CA ARG A 40 3.87 21.59 -10.24
C ARG A 40 4.91 22.20 -9.31
N TYR A 41 5.37 21.45 -8.33
CA TYR A 41 6.27 21.99 -7.31
C TYR A 41 7.75 21.94 -7.68
N HIS A 42 8.14 21.12 -8.66
CA HIS A 42 9.54 20.97 -9.07
C HIS A 42 10.47 20.68 -7.89
N TRP A 43 9.99 19.91 -6.91
CA TRP A 43 10.76 19.53 -5.72
C TRP A 43 11.52 18.23 -5.90
N ILE A 44 11.12 17.43 -6.89
CA ILE A 44 11.63 16.11 -7.22
C ILE A 44 11.81 16.08 -8.74
N GLU A 45 12.90 15.47 -9.21
CA GLU A 45 13.12 15.25 -10.64
C GLU A 45 12.36 14.01 -11.13
N GLU A 46 12.09 13.92 -12.44
CA GLU A 46 11.31 12.80 -12.99
C GLU A 46 11.98 11.43 -12.76
N GLU A 47 13.30 11.35 -12.95
CA GLU A 47 14.09 10.13 -12.68
C GLU A 47 14.05 9.76 -11.20
N GLU A 48 14.19 10.75 -10.31
CA GLU A 48 14.08 10.52 -8.87
C GLU A 48 12.70 10.01 -8.49
N MET A 49 11.63 10.53 -9.11
CA MET A 49 10.28 10.02 -8.86
C MET A 49 10.15 8.55 -9.28
N LEU A 50 10.72 8.14 -10.41
CA LEU A 50 10.73 6.74 -10.84
C LEU A 50 11.45 5.85 -9.81
N ASP A 51 12.62 6.25 -9.35
CA ASP A 51 13.37 5.51 -8.32
C ASP A 51 12.58 5.41 -7.01
N MET A 52 11.94 6.50 -6.58
CA MET A 52 11.10 6.50 -5.38
C MET A 52 9.90 5.58 -5.51
N THR A 53 9.32 5.46 -6.71
CA THR A 53 8.20 4.55 -6.95
C THR A 53 8.63 3.09 -6.91
N ALA A 54 9.82 2.77 -7.43
CA ALA A 54 10.41 1.46 -7.32
C ALA A 54 10.67 1.09 -5.84
N ILE A 55 11.22 2.01 -5.05
CA ILE A 55 11.43 1.81 -3.62
C ILE A 55 10.09 1.57 -2.91
N ALA A 56 9.08 2.41 -3.18
CA ALA A 56 7.78 2.30 -2.55
C ALA A 56 7.07 0.97 -2.85
N GLN A 57 7.25 0.43 -4.07
CA GLN A 57 6.70 -0.87 -4.47
C GLN A 57 7.49 -2.06 -3.98
N SER A 58 8.79 -1.89 -3.72
CA SER A 58 9.62 -2.95 -3.15
C SER A 58 9.28 -3.28 -1.70
N ALA A 59 8.75 -2.30 -0.96
CA ALA A 59 8.37 -2.47 0.43
C ALA A 59 6.96 -3.09 0.56
N PRO A 60 6.74 -4.03 1.48
CA PRO A 60 5.40 -4.57 1.74
C PRO A 60 4.47 -3.47 2.26
N GLY A 61 3.22 -3.49 1.82
CA GLY A 61 2.18 -2.56 2.28
C GLY A 61 1.57 -1.70 1.16
N PRO A 62 0.68 -0.76 1.50
CA PRO A 62 0.01 0.08 0.52
C PRO A 62 1.01 1.02 -0.18
N ILE A 63 1.07 0.93 -1.51
CA ILE A 63 1.94 1.78 -2.36
C ILE A 63 1.74 3.27 -2.06
N ALA A 64 0.50 3.68 -1.77
CA ALA A 64 0.14 5.04 -1.38
C ALA A 64 0.95 5.57 -0.17
N VAL A 65 1.04 4.76 0.88
CA VAL A 65 1.70 5.13 2.14
C VAL A 65 3.22 5.04 1.97
N ASN A 66 3.70 3.97 1.35
CA ASN A 66 5.13 3.78 1.09
C ASN A 66 5.67 4.90 0.17
N GLY A 67 4.92 5.29 -0.86
CA GLY A 67 5.24 6.42 -1.73
C GLY A 67 5.31 7.74 -0.94
N ALA A 68 4.32 7.99 -0.07
CA ALA A 68 4.29 9.19 0.76
C ALA A 68 5.49 9.26 1.73
N ILE A 69 5.94 8.13 2.28
CA ILE A 69 7.13 8.05 3.13
C ILE A 69 8.37 8.48 2.35
N VAL A 70 8.64 7.87 1.19
CA VAL A 70 9.86 8.12 0.42
C VAL A 70 9.86 9.55 -0.13
N VAL A 71 8.74 10.01 -0.70
CA VAL A 71 8.55 11.39 -1.18
C VAL A 71 8.71 12.40 -0.04
N GLY A 72 8.09 12.13 1.13
CA GLY A 72 8.20 12.98 2.31
C GLY A 72 9.64 13.06 2.83
N TYR A 73 10.35 11.93 2.84
CA TYR A 73 11.76 11.89 3.23
C TYR A 73 12.63 12.72 2.29
N LYS A 74 12.43 12.63 0.97
CA LYS A 74 13.16 13.43 0.00
C LYS A 74 12.93 14.94 0.19
N ILE A 75 11.68 15.35 0.43
CA ILE A 75 11.32 16.78 0.46
C ILE A 75 11.78 17.46 1.77
N ALA A 76 11.62 16.80 2.92
CA ALA A 76 11.86 17.43 4.23
C ALA A 76 12.48 16.50 5.28
N GLY A 77 13.09 15.38 4.87
CA GLY A 77 13.73 14.42 5.76
C GLY A 77 12.73 13.74 6.69
N LEU A 78 13.18 13.42 7.91
CA LEU A 78 12.36 12.70 8.89
C LEU A 78 11.04 13.41 9.23
N LEU A 79 11.06 14.74 9.36
CA LEU A 79 9.83 15.52 9.58
C LEU A 79 8.87 15.44 8.39
N GLY A 80 9.42 15.41 7.17
CA GLY A 80 8.63 15.20 5.97
C GLY A 80 7.91 13.86 5.96
N VAL A 81 8.57 12.79 6.42
CA VAL A 81 7.94 11.46 6.58
C VAL A 81 6.75 11.52 7.52
N PHE A 82 6.91 12.09 8.72
CA PHE A 82 5.80 12.17 9.67
C PHE A 82 4.62 12.95 9.09
N VAL A 83 4.90 14.08 8.46
CA VAL A 83 3.86 14.95 7.90
C VAL A 83 3.16 14.31 6.70
N SER A 84 3.90 13.68 5.79
CA SER A 84 3.32 13.01 4.62
C SER A 84 2.48 11.79 5.02
N VAL A 85 2.96 10.97 5.96
CA VAL A 85 2.24 9.80 6.47
C VAL A 85 0.94 10.21 7.16
N ILE A 86 1.00 11.21 8.05
CA ILE A 86 -0.21 11.72 8.71
C ILE A 86 -1.17 12.30 7.67
N GLY A 87 -0.66 13.07 6.70
CA GLY A 87 -1.45 13.60 5.60
C GLY A 87 -2.14 12.51 4.79
N THR A 88 -1.46 11.40 4.50
CA THR A 88 -2.03 10.28 3.74
C THR A 88 -3.01 9.43 4.56
N ILE A 89 -2.77 9.19 5.84
CA ILE A 89 -3.65 8.30 6.65
C ILE A 89 -4.91 9.02 7.14
N LEU A 90 -4.84 10.34 7.39
CA LEU A 90 -5.96 11.07 7.97
C LEU A 90 -7.24 11.06 7.11
N PRO A 91 -7.23 11.30 5.79
CA PRO A 91 -8.44 11.29 4.98
C PRO A 91 -9.24 10.00 5.08
N PRO A 92 -8.68 8.80 4.80
CA PRO A 92 -9.43 7.56 4.94
C PRO A 92 -9.86 7.32 6.39
N PHE A 93 -9.02 7.67 7.38
CA PHE A 93 -9.39 7.53 8.79
C PHE A 93 -10.61 8.38 9.18
N ILE A 94 -10.66 9.64 8.74
CA ILE A 94 -11.79 10.55 9.00
C ILE A 94 -13.05 10.05 8.31
N ILE A 95 -12.95 9.66 7.04
CA ILE A 95 -14.08 9.15 6.26
C ILE A 95 -14.65 7.89 6.92
N LEU A 96 -13.80 6.93 7.27
CA LEU A 96 -14.21 5.69 7.92
C LEU A 96 -14.83 5.94 9.31
N SER A 97 -14.22 6.82 10.11
CA SER A 97 -14.74 7.17 11.44
C SER A 97 -16.12 7.82 11.34
N LEU A 98 -16.32 8.71 10.36
CA LEU A 98 -17.60 9.38 10.12
C LEU A 98 -18.67 8.37 9.70
N ILE A 99 -18.37 7.51 8.73
CA ILE A 99 -19.30 6.46 8.28
C ILE A 99 -19.63 5.52 9.43
N SER A 100 -18.63 5.10 10.22
CA SER A 100 -18.81 4.22 11.36
C SER A 100 -19.71 4.84 12.44
N PHE A 101 -19.55 6.13 12.73
CA PHE A 101 -20.37 6.82 13.74
C PHE A 101 -21.86 6.86 13.37
N PHE A 102 -22.16 7.01 12.08
CA PHE A 102 -23.54 7.05 11.58
C PHE A 102 -24.04 5.68 11.07
N TYR A 103 -23.25 4.62 11.22
CA TYR A 103 -23.55 3.32 10.64
C TYR A 103 -24.91 2.80 11.08
N ASP A 104 -25.23 2.85 12.38
CA ASP A 104 -26.53 2.36 12.88
C ASP A 104 -27.72 3.17 12.34
N ALA A 105 -27.55 4.49 12.21
CA ALA A 105 -28.58 5.35 11.62
C ALA A 105 -28.81 5.03 10.15
N PHE A 106 -27.75 4.69 9.40
CA PHE A 106 -27.82 4.29 8.00
C PHE A 106 -28.35 2.87 7.82
N ALA A 107 -27.84 1.90 8.58
CA ALA A 107 -28.19 0.48 8.49
C ALA A 107 -29.64 0.21 8.94
N SER A 108 -30.23 1.04 9.80
CA SER A 108 -31.64 0.93 10.18
C SER A 108 -32.62 1.16 9.00
N ASN A 109 -32.17 1.79 7.91
CA ASN A 109 -32.98 1.98 6.72
C ASN A 109 -32.80 0.80 5.74
N ILE A 110 -33.89 0.12 5.42
CA ILE A 110 -33.92 -1.07 4.55
C ILE A 110 -33.23 -0.85 3.18
N TRP A 111 -33.38 0.34 2.59
CA TRP A 111 -32.79 0.67 1.29
C TRP A 111 -31.27 0.82 1.40
N VAL A 112 -30.80 1.44 2.47
CA VAL A 112 -29.37 1.66 2.69
C VAL A 112 -28.70 0.35 3.08
N SER A 113 -29.31 -0.47 3.95
CA SER A 113 -28.80 -1.80 4.30
C SER A 113 -28.63 -2.68 3.05
N THR A 114 -29.62 -2.70 2.16
CA THR A 114 -29.54 -3.50 0.92
C THR A 114 -28.41 -3.03 0.00
N VAL A 115 -28.17 -1.72 -0.08
CA VAL A 115 -27.04 -1.16 -0.84
C VAL A 115 -25.70 -1.52 -0.19
N LEU A 116 -25.60 -1.47 1.14
CA LEU A 116 -24.40 -1.87 1.88
C LEU A 116 -24.07 -3.34 1.67
N ASP A 117 -25.06 -4.23 1.70
CA ASP A 117 -24.89 -5.66 1.41
C ASP A 117 -24.41 -5.88 -0.04
N GLY A 118 -24.98 -5.15 -0.99
CA GLY A 118 -24.53 -5.17 -2.39
C GLY A 118 -23.09 -4.69 -2.56
N MET A 119 -22.69 -3.65 -1.83
CA MET A 119 -21.31 -3.18 -1.81
C MET A 119 -20.36 -4.21 -1.20
N GLN A 120 -20.77 -4.91 -0.12
CA GLN A 120 -19.99 -5.98 0.49
C GLN A 120 -19.71 -7.12 -0.50
N ALA A 121 -20.71 -7.51 -1.31
CA ALA A 121 -20.51 -8.49 -2.38
C ALA A 121 -19.50 -8.00 -3.44
N GLY A 122 -19.55 -6.71 -3.81
CA GLY A 122 -18.56 -6.09 -4.69
C GLY A 122 -17.14 -6.14 -4.11
N VAL A 123 -16.99 -5.80 -2.82
CA VAL A 123 -15.70 -5.88 -2.12
C VAL A 123 -15.17 -7.32 -2.09
N ALA A 124 -16.02 -8.31 -1.82
CA ALA A 124 -15.62 -9.73 -1.85
C ALA A 124 -15.13 -10.15 -3.25
N ALA A 125 -15.82 -9.73 -4.32
CA ALA A 125 -15.40 -9.98 -5.68
C ALA A 125 -14.05 -9.32 -6.03
N VAL A 126 -13.83 -8.08 -5.58
CA VAL A 126 -12.55 -7.38 -5.76
C VAL A 126 -11.43 -8.08 -5.01
N ILE A 127 -11.65 -8.50 -3.76
CA ILE A 127 -10.65 -9.26 -2.98
C ILE A 127 -10.30 -10.56 -3.69
N ALA A 128 -11.30 -11.32 -4.16
CA ALA A 128 -11.07 -12.55 -4.90
C ALA A 128 -10.28 -12.30 -6.19
N ALA A 129 -10.61 -11.25 -6.94
CA ALA A 129 -9.88 -10.87 -8.15
C ALA A 129 -8.41 -10.53 -7.85
N VAL A 130 -8.13 -9.77 -6.79
CA VAL A 130 -6.76 -9.44 -6.36
C VAL A 130 -5.98 -10.69 -5.95
N VAL A 131 -6.61 -11.60 -5.20
CA VAL A 131 -5.97 -12.87 -4.81
C VAL A 131 -5.62 -13.71 -6.04
N CYS A 132 -6.53 -13.81 -7.02
CA CYS A 132 -6.27 -14.52 -8.27
C CYS A 132 -5.13 -13.88 -9.09
N ASP A 133 -5.14 -12.55 -9.25
CA ASP A 133 -4.12 -11.80 -9.97
C ASP A 133 -2.73 -11.96 -9.33
N MET A 134 -2.65 -11.84 -8.00
CA MET A 134 -1.41 -12.07 -7.26
C MET A 134 -0.95 -13.54 -7.33
N GLY A 135 -1.90 -14.49 -7.24
CA GLY A 135 -1.62 -15.92 -7.33
C GLY A 135 -1.09 -16.35 -8.70
N GLU A 136 -1.64 -15.80 -9.80
CA GLU A 136 -1.15 -16.03 -11.15
C GLU A 136 0.31 -15.57 -11.30
N GLY A 137 0.65 -14.40 -10.74
CA GLY A 137 2.03 -13.90 -10.71
C GLY A 137 3.01 -14.86 -10.03
N VAL A 138 2.60 -15.51 -8.94
CA VAL A 138 3.40 -16.52 -8.24
C VAL A 138 3.60 -17.76 -9.11
N ILE A 139 2.52 -18.31 -9.67
CA ILE A 139 2.55 -19.53 -10.51
C ILE A 139 3.41 -19.32 -11.76
N ARG A 140 3.34 -18.14 -12.37
CA ARG A 140 4.14 -17.79 -13.56
C ARG A 140 5.65 -17.75 -13.31
N THR A 141 6.08 -17.71 -12.04
CA THR A 141 7.49 -17.82 -11.66
C THR A 141 8.03 -19.24 -11.88
N HIS A 142 7.17 -20.24 -12.16
CA HIS A 142 7.51 -21.64 -12.45
C HIS A 142 8.40 -22.30 -11.38
N SER A 143 8.24 -21.88 -10.13
CA SER A 143 9.04 -22.31 -8.99
C SER A 143 8.16 -23.09 -8.03
N LEU A 144 8.35 -24.42 -8.00
CA LEU A 144 7.60 -25.34 -7.13
C LEU A 144 7.65 -24.93 -5.65
N LEU A 145 8.74 -24.28 -5.22
CA LEU A 145 8.86 -23.79 -3.84
C LEU A 145 7.91 -22.63 -3.56
N ASP A 146 7.76 -21.69 -4.49
CA ASP A 146 6.94 -20.49 -4.27
C ASP A 146 5.44 -20.85 -4.29
N GLU A 147 5.04 -21.77 -5.17
CA GLU A 147 3.71 -22.38 -5.16
C GLU A 147 3.43 -23.14 -3.85
N LEU A 148 4.40 -23.92 -3.36
CA LEU A 148 4.25 -24.67 -2.11
C LEU A 148 4.16 -23.74 -0.90
N ILE A 149 4.95 -22.67 -0.85
CA ILE A 149 4.88 -21.65 0.21
C ILE A 149 3.50 -20.99 0.21
N MET A 150 2.95 -20.65 -0.97
CA MET A 150 1.62 -20.06 -1.09
C MET A 150 0.53 -20.98 -0.51
N VAL A 151 0.49 -22.25 -0.94
CA VAL A 151 -0.49 -23.23 -0.44
C VAL A 151 -0.29 -23.51 1.05
N ALA A 152 0.96 -23.67 1.49
CA ALA A 152 1.28 -23.92 2.90
C ALA A 152 0.86 -22.73 3.78
N ALA A 153 1.13 -21.49 3.38
CA ALA A 153 0.74 -20.30 4.12
C ALA A 153 -0.80 -20.22 4.29
N PHE A 154 -1.55 -20.52 3.23
CA PHE A 154 -3.01 -20.58 3.30
C PHE A 154 -3.50 -21.65 4.27
N VAL A 155 -2.96 -22.87 4.18
CA VAL A 155 -3.36 -23.98 5.06
C VAL A 155 -3.00 -23.70 6.52
N LEU A 156 -1.78 -23.21 6.77
CA LEU A 156 -1.29 -22.87 8.12
C LEU A 156 -2.11 -21.76 8.76
N ASN A 157 -2.53 -20.75 8.00
CA ASN A 157 -3.35 -19.69 8.55
C ASN A 157 -4.82 -20.09 8.70
N TYR A 158 -5.42 -20.71 7.69
CA TYR A 158 -6.85 -21.00 7.66
C TYR A 158 -7.26 -22.19 8.53
N PHE A 159 -6.50 -23.30 8.51
CA PHE A 159 -6.87 -24.52 9.25
C PHE A 159 -6.20 -24.62 10.62
N LEU A 160 -4.98 -24.11 10.75
CA LEU A 160 -4.18 -24.22 11.98
C LEU A 160 -4.20 -22.93 12.80
N GLU A 161 -4.90 -21.90 12.34
CA GLU A 161 -5.05 -20.58 12.98
C GLU A 161 -3.71 -19.96 13.42
N ILE A 162 -2.62 -20.29 12.71
CA ILE A 162 -1.30 -19.75 13.02
C ILE A 162 -1.30 -18.26 12.70
N ASN A 163 -0.75 -17.47 13.62
CA ASN A 163 -0.65 -16.02 13.46
C ASN A 163 0.08 -15.66 12.15
N VAL A 164 -0.58 -14.86 11.31
CA VAL A 164 -0.07 -14.38 10.01
C VAL A 164 1.32 -13.75 10.16
N VAL A 165 1.58 -13.04 11.26
CA VAL A 165 2.88 -12.40 11.52
C VAL A 165 4.01 -13.43 11.55
N LEU A 166 3.79 -14.59 12.19
CA LEU A 166 4.80 -15.66 12.25
C LEU A 166 5.04 -16.28 10.87
N ILE A 167 3.98 -16.47 10.09
CA ILE A 167 4.06 -16.98 8.72
C ILE A 167 4.90 -16.03 7.85
N ILE A 168 4.66 -14.71 7.95
CA ILE A 168 5.44 -13.70 7.23
C ILE A 168 6.93 -13.77 7.62
N PHE A 169 7.24 -13.86 8.92
CA PHE A 169 8.64 -14.00 9.37
C PHE A 169 9.30 -15.27 8.81
N ALA A 170 8.58 -16.40 8.79
CA ALA A 170 9.10 -17.64 8.20
C ALA A 170 9.37 -17.49 6.69
N CYS A 171 8.46 -16.86 5.94
CA CYS A 171 8.64 -16.58 4.51
C CYS A 171 9.86 -15.68 4.25
N ILE A 172 10.08 -14.66 5.09
CA ILE A 172 11.26 -13.79 5.00
C ILE A 172 12.55 -14.60 5.21
N LEU A 173 12.60 -15.47 6.22
CA LEU A 173 13.76 -16.31 6.49
C LEU A 173 14.05 -17.29 5.33
N ILE A 174 13.01 -17.92 4.78
CA ILE A 174 13.13 -18.81 3.62
C ILE A 174 13.64 -18.02 2.40
N GLY A 175 13.08 -16.83 2.15
CA GLY A 175 13.51 -15.94 1.07
C GLY A 175 14.97 -15.51 1.19
N LEU A 176 15.41 -15.12 2.39
CA LEU A 176 16.80 -14.77 2.67
C LEU A 176 17.74 -15.96 2.44
N ALA A 177 17.41 -17.14 2.99
CA ALA A 177 18.20 -18.35 2.80
C ALA A 177 18.35 -18.71 1.32
N ARG A 178 17.27 -18.60 0.54
CA ARG A 178 17.28 -18.81 -0.91
C ARG A 178 18.16 -17.80 -1.63
N SER A 179 18.11 -16.52 -1.25
CA SER A 179 18.94 -15.46 -1.85
C SER A 179 20.43 -15.76 -1.70
N PHE A 180 20.88 -16.09 -0.49
CA PHE A 180 22.28 -16.43 -0.20
C PHE A 180 22.76 -17.70 -0.93
N LEU A 181 21.88 -18.71 -1.06
CA LEU A 181 22.21 -19.94 -1.81
C LEU A 181 22.32 -19.69 -3.32
N LYS A 182 21.56 -18.74 -3.86
CA LYS A 182 21.56 -18.41 -5.30
C LYS A 182 22.80 -17.59 -5.68
N GLU A 183 23.26 -16.66 -4.84
CA GLU A 183 24.52 -15.93 -5.05
C GLU A 183 25.74 -16.87 -5.11
N LYS A 184 25.77 -17.92 -4.27
CA LYS A 184 26.84 -18.94 -4.32
C LYS A 184 26.91 -19.74 -5.62
N LYS A 185 25.80 -19.86 -6.34
CA LYS A 185 25.73 -20.62 -7.61
C LYS A 185 26.11 -19.80 -8.84
N VAL A 186 26.19 -18.47 -8.72
CA VAL A 186 26.59 -17.56 -9.81
C VAL A 186 28.08 -17.22 -9.74
N SER A 187 28.72 -17.42 -8.59
CA SER A 187 30.18 -17.21 -8.38
C SER A 187 31.02 -18.51 -8.46
N ALA A 188 30.47 -19.62 -8.95
CA ALA A 188 31.16 -20.90 -9.15
C ALA A 188 30.96 -21.37 -10.58
#